data_AF-A0A4P5XPD3-F1
#
_entry.id   AF-A0A4P5XPD3-F1
#
_cell.length_a   1.000
_cell.length_b   1.000
_cell.length_c   1.000
_cell.angle_alpha   90.00
_cell.angle_beta   90.00
_cell.angle_gamma   90.00
#
_symmetry.space_group_name_H-M   'P 1'
#
loop_
_entity.id
_entity.type
_entity.pdbx_description
1 polymer ?
#
loop_
_entity_poly.entity_id
_entity_poly.type
_entity_poly.pdbx_seq_one_letter_code
_entity_poly.pdbx_strand_id
1 'polypeptide(L)'
;MNMKCGFFVVLFCAFCLAVEAPGCTQERTEYHYRSQSEADSIGRPVDETYIKADGTKVVYSSKRREKNDSHASDTPAQIDPAQPAIDLREKKANGEVVLQATFPEQVVDHMLDCVRSEEYELIWNQLLSADAKKDLQDRGGIKYFQTFFTTNRKEVMATLTCMKINMKNGHVILRKSDDTHLTAQLDSTLRRNYRFTVIDFESTPTGMKLVSIR
;
A
#
# COMPACT_ATOMS: atom_id res chain seq x y z
N MET A 1 30.53 78.22 -28.51
CA MET A 1 31.40 79.01 -27.61
C MET A 1 30.65 79.20 -26.28
N ASN A 2 31.20 78.63 -25.21
CA ASN A 2 31.04 78.99 -23.79
C ASN A 2 29.64 79.01 -23.12
N MET A 3 29.30 77.88 -22.49
CA MET A 3 29.13 77.68 -21.04
C MET A 3 28.72 78.87 -20.14
N LYS A 4 27.65 78.66 -19.36
CA LYS A 4 27.42 79.08 -17.95
C LYS A 4 26.18 78.32 -17.43
N CYS A 5 26.35 77.31 -16.57
CA CYS A 5 26.37 77.39 -15.10
C CYS A 5 25.07 77.93 -14.50
N GLY A 6 24.30 77.02 -13.88
CA GLY A 6 23.17 77.32 -13.00
C GLY A 6 22.89 76.14 -12.08
N PHE A 7 23.51 76.19 -10.90
CA PHE A 7 23.35 75.27 -9.77
C PHE A 7 21.89 75.13 -9.33
N PHE A 8 21.42 73.90 -9.08
CA PHE A 8 20.51 73.64 -7.96
C PHE A 8 20.79 72.26 -7.37
N VAL A 9 21.33 72.29 -6.16
CA VAL A 9 21.57 71.16 -5.27
C VAL A 9 20.28 70.94 -4.48
N VAL A 10 19.67 69.76 -4.58
CA VAL A 10 18.97 69.14 -3.45
C VAL A 10 19.37 67.67 -3.40
N LEU A 11 20.28 67.41 -2.48
CA LEU A 11 20.63 66.12 -1.93
C LEU A 11 19.43 65.65 -1.08
N PHE A 12 18.83 64.51 -1.39
CA PHE A 12 18.01 63.79 -0.40
C PHE A 12 18.41 62.32 -0.38
N CYS A 13 19.25 62.00 0.58
CA CYS A 13 19.47 60.64 1.07
C CYS A 13 18.17 60.08 1.66
N ALA A 14 17.72 58.95 1.13
CA ALA A 14 16.96 57.94 1.85
C ALA A 14 17.46 56.60 1.29
N PHE A 15 18.62 56.09 1.71
CA PHE A 15 18.83 55.36 2.97
C PHE A 15 17.64 54.51 3.40
N CYS A 16 17.82 53.21 3.16
CA CYS A 16 17.28 52.07 3.89
C CYS A 16 15.77 52.02 4.11
N LEU A 17 15.12 51.11 3.40
CA LEU A 17 14.47 49.95 4.00
C LEU A 17 14.25 48.93 2.87
N ALA A 18 15.32 48.18 2.56
CA ALA A 18 15.12 46.84 2.03
C ALA A 18 14.37 46.09 3.14
N VAL A 19 13.06 45.96 2.97
CA VAL A 19 12.26 45.02 3.74
C VAL A 19 12.74 43.65 3.27
N GLU A 20 13.84 43.17 3.88
CA GLU A 20 14.06 41.76 4.05
C GLU A 20 12.88 41.28 4.87
N ALA A 21 11.81 40.88 4.18
CA ALA A 21 10.86 39.97 4.78
C ALA A 21 11.70 38.84 5.38
N PRO A 22 11.63 38.57 6.69
CA PRO A 22 12.15 37.32 7.20
C PRO A 22 11.38 36.25 6.44
N GLY A 23 12.00 35.72 5.41
CA GLY A 23 11.46 34.63 4.63
C GLY A 23 11.12 33.57 5.66
N CYS A 24 9.85 33.22 5.77
CA CYS A 24 9.43 32.03 6.48
C CYS A 24 10.30 30.90 5.93
N THR A 25 11.34 30.51 6.69
CA THR A 25 12.11 29.32 6.36
C THR A 25 11.11 28.19 6.40
N GLN A 26 10.84 27.59 5.24
CA GLN A 26 9.84 26.56 5.11
C GLN A 26 10.37 25.30 5.83
N GLU A 27 10.03 25.16 7.12
CA GLU A 27 10.39 23.99 7.92
C GLU A 27 9.60 22.79 7.39
N ARG A 28 10.26 21.94 6.61
CA ARG A 28 9.67 20.70 6.10
C ARG A 28 9.60 19.70 7.25
N THR A 29 8.38 19.37 7.68
CA THR A 29 8.16 18.31 8.67
C THR A 29 7.53 17.09 8.00
N GLU A 30 8.18 15.94 8.12
CA GLU A 30 7.70 14.64 7.64
C GLU A 30 7.18 13.81 8.82
N TYR A 31 5.91 13.42 8.76
CA TYR A 31 5.28 12.59 9.78
C TYR A 31 5.26 11.13 9.30
N HIS A 32 5.72 10.23 10.15
CA HIS A 32 5.75 8.79 9.89
C HIS A 32 5.04 8.05 11.01
N TYR A 33 4.30 7.00 10.64
CA TYR A 33 3.73 6.09 11.62
C TYR A 33 4.77 5.02 11.97
N ARG A 34 4.89 4.69 13.26
CA ARG A 34 5.68 3.55 13.74
C ARG A 34 4.83 2.78 14.75
N SER A 35 4.67 1.48 14.53
CA SER A 35 3.99 0.61 15.50
C SER A 35 4.93 0.26 16.66
N GLN A 36 4.37 -0.17 17.80
CA GLN A 36 5.15 -0.67 18.93
C GLN A 36 6.04 -1.86 18.54
N SER A 37 5.51 -2.78 17.74
CA SER A 37 6.27 -3.95 17.28
C SER A 37 7.48 -3.58 16.41
N GLU A 38 7.35 -2.55 15.58
CA GLU A 38 8.45 -2.07 14.75
C GLU A 38 9.53 -1.40 15.61
N ALA A 39 9.13 -0.54 16.54
CA ALA A 39 10.01 0.12 17.51
C ALA A 39 10.85 -0.87 18.32
N ASP A 40 10.22 -1.93 18.84
CA ASP A 40 10.89 -2.97 19.63
C ASP A 40 11.91 -3.75 18.78
N SER A 41 11.63 -3.95 17.49
CA SER A 41 12.52 -4.68 16.57
C SER A 41 13.78 -3.90 16.17
N ILE A 42 13.67 -2.57 16.06
CA ILE A 42 14.78 -1.69 15.68
C ILE A 42 15.51 -1.10 16.90
N GLY A 43 15.02 -1.39 18.11
CA GLY A 43 15.56 -0.85 19.37
C GLY A 43 15.46 0.67 19.48
N ARG A 44 14.48 1.29 18.82
CA ARG A 44 14.25 2.75 18.85
C ARG A 44 12.86 3.05 19.40
N PRO A 45 12.67 4.17 20.11
CA PRO A 45 11.37 4.53 20.65
C PRO A 45 10.33 4.73 19.54
N VAL A 46 9.06 4.46 19.87
CA VAL A 46 7.92 4.67 18.97
C VAL A 46 7.77 6.13 18.58
N ASP A 47 7.87 7.01 19.57
CA ASP A 47 7.85 8.45 19.38
C ASP A 47 9.30 8.94 19.29
N GLU A 48 9.71 9.35 18.09
CA GLU A 48 11.08 9.82 17.82
C GLU A 48 11.01 11.03 16.89
N THR A 49 11.70 12.11 17.24
CA THR A 49 11.86 13.26 16.35
C THR A 49 13.34 13.51 16.10
N TYR A 50 13.75 13.60 14.83
CA TYR A 50 15.11 13.97 14.47
C TYR A 50 15.15 14.87 13.23
N ILE A 51 16.26 15.59 13.06
CA ILE A 51 16.48 16.51 11.94
C ILE A 51 17.46 15.86 10.97
N LYS A 52 17.04 15.71 9.71
CA LYS A 52 17.90 15.24 8.61
C LYS A 52 18.94 16.31 8.25
N ALA A 53 20.01 15.90 7.57
CA ALA A 53 21.06 16.83 7.12
C ALA A 53 20.57 17.93 6.17
N ASP A 54 19.41 17.73 5.52
CA ASP A 54 18.74 18.70 4.66
C ASP A 54 17.83 19.69 5.42
N GLY A 55 17.82 19.62 6.77
CA GLY A 55 16.98 20.46 7.62
C GLY A 55 15.55 19.96 7.82
N THR A 56 15.17 18.81 7.23
CA THR A 56 13.83 18.24 7.37
C THR A 56 13.64 17.62 8.77
N LYS A 57 12.59 18.02 9.46
CA LYS A 57 12.19 17.45 10.75
C LYS A 57 11.34 16.19 10.52
N VAL A 58 11.81 15.05 10.98
CA VAL A 58 11.09 13.77 10.88
C VAL A 58 10.48 13.45 12.23
N VAL A 59 9.17 13.22 12.27
CA VAL A 59 8.42 12.88 13.49
C VAL A 59 7.78 11.50 13.32
N TYR A 60 8.26 10.51 14.06
CA TYR A 60 7.60 9.23 14.22
C TYR A 60 6.60 9.29 15.37
N SER A 61 5.40 8.74 15.17
CA SER A 61 4.44 8.56 16.26
C SER A 61 3.54 7.34 16.07
N SER A 62 3.00 6.83 17.17
CA SER A 62 1.93 5.81 17.17
C SER A 62 0.54 6.35 16.81
N LYS A 63 0.38 7.67 16.72
CA LYS A 63 -0.91 8.29 16.42
C LYS A 63 -1.05 8.47 14.92
N ARG A 64 -1.92 7.67 14.30
CA ARG A 64 -2.29 7.87 12.89
C ARG A 64 -2.96 9.24 12.76
N ARG A 65 -2.34 10.17 12.03
CA ARG A 65 -2.96 11.45 11.72
C ARG A 65 -4.07 11.20 10.70
N GLU A 66 -5.31 11.29 11.13
CA GLU A 66 -6.47 11.29 10.24
C GLU A 66 -6.34 12.51 9.31
N LYS A 67 -6.30 12.25 8.00
CA LYS A 67 -6.26 13.27 6.97
C LYS A 67 -7.71 13.65 6.66
N ASN A 68 -8.15 14.82 7.11
CA ASN A 68 -9.44 15.40 6.71
C ASN A 68 -9.34 15.86 5.24
N ASP A 69 -9.62 14.95 4.30
CA ASP A 69 -10.00 15.32 2.94
C ASP A 69 -11.52 15.10 2.84
N SER A 70 -12.27 16.20 2.86
CA SER A 70 -13.72 16.25 2.69
C SER A 70 -14.10 15.95 1.24
N HIS A 71 -15.19 15.19 1.07
CA HIS A 71 -15.89 14.81 -0.17
C HIS A 71 -15.50 13.48 -0.84
N ALA A 72 -15.97 12.38 -0.24
CA ALA A 72 -16.89 11.43 -0.88
C ALA A 72 -17.59 10.65 0.25
N SER A 73 -18.87 10.31 0.05
CA SER A 73 -19.73 9.69 1.05
C SER A 73 -19.23 8.33 1.54
N ASP A 74 -18.35 8.34 2.53
CA ASP A 74 -18.07 7.17 3.38
C ASP A 74 -18.87 7.34 4.66
N THR A 75 -20.12 6.91 4.65
CA THR A 75 -20.72 6.42 5.89
C THR A 75 -19.90 5.19 6.25
N PRO A 76 -19.11 5.19 7.34
CA PRO A 76 -18.54 3.94 7.82
C PRO A 76 -19.74 3.08 8.13
N ALA A 77 -19.91 1.95 7.44
CA ALA A 77 -20.87 0.95 7.85
C ALA A 77 -20.56 0.68 9.32
N GLN A 78 -21.44 1.15 10.20
CA GLN A 78 -21.33 0.96 11.63
C GLN A 78 -21.36 -0.56 11.82
N ILE A 79 -20.19 -1.16 12.02
CA ILE A 79 -20.06 -2.58 12.32
C ILE A 79 -20.75 -2.72 13.67
N ASP A 80 -21.96 -3.27 13.64
CA ASP A 80 -22.71 -3.59 14.83
C ASP A 80 -21.82 -4.53 15.67
N PRO A 81 -21.42 -4.16 16.90
CA PRO A 81 -20.60 -5.01 17.76
C PRO A 81 -21.28 -6.34 18.10
N ALA A 82 -22.57 -6.52 17.75
CA ALA A 82 -23.28 -7.79 17.84
C ALA A 82 -23.13 -8.72 16.63
N GLN A 83 -22.51 -8.27 15.51
CA GLN A 83 -22.26 -9.17 14.38
C GLN A 83 -21.10 -10.13 14.72
N PRO A 84 -21.31 -11.45 14.60
CA PRO A 84 -20.23 -12.41 14.82
C PRO A 84 -19.11 -12.13 13.83
N ALA A 85 -17.86 -12.21 14.30
CA ALA A 85 -16.69 -12.09 13.44
C ALA A 85 -16.82 -13.08 12.28
N ILE A 86 -16.85 -12.56 11.05
CA ILE A 86 -16.95 -13.40 9.85
C ILE A 86 -15.68 -14.24 9.78
N ASP A 87 -15.81 -15.56 9.89
CA ASP A 87 -14.72 -16.49 9.66
C ASP A 87 -14.41 -16.51 8.15
N LEU A 88 -13.27 -15.93 7.80
CA LEU A 88 -12.84 -15.86 6.40
C LEU A 88 -12.52 -17.26 5.84
N ARG A 89 -12.23 -18.23 6.70
CA ARG A 89 -11.93 -19.62 6.34
C ARG A 89 -12.83 -20.57 7.13
N GLU A 90 -14.10 -20.56 6.77
CA GLU A 90 -15.13 -21.36 7.44
C GLU A 90 -14.93 -22.85 7.16
N LYS A 91 -14.90 -23.66 8.23
CA LYS A 91 -15.00 -25.12 8.13
C LYS A 91 -16.43 -25.55 8.43
N LYS A 92 -17.14 -26.02 7.42
CA LYS A 92 -18.51 -26.54 7.54
C LYS A 92 -18.53 -27.84 8.35
N ALA A 93 -19.70 -28.20 8.87
CA ALA A 93 -19.92 -29.43 9.64
C ALA A 93 -19.61 -30.72 8.84
N ASN A 94 -19.69 -30.67 7.51
CA ASN A 94 -19.31 -31.77 6.60
C ASN A 94 -17.78 -31.87 6.37
N GLY A 95 -16.97 -30.99 6.98
CA GLY A 95 -15.51 -30.94 6.81
C GLY A 95 -15.04 -30.11 5.60
N GLU A 96 -15.95 -29.58 4.79
CA GLU A 96 -15.64 -28.71 3.66
C GLU A 96 -15.13 -27.35 4.15
N VAL A 97 -14.09 -26.84 3.50
CA VAL A 97 -13.52 -25.51 3.79
C VAL A 97 -14.02 -24.53 2.74
N VAL A 98 -14.52 -23.37 3.18
CA VAL A 98 -14.95 -22.27 2.32
C VAL A 98 -14.09 -21.04 2.59
N LEU A 99 -13.52 -20.49 1.51
CA LEU A 99 -12.71 -19.28 1.53
C LEU A 99 -13.55 -18.07 1.14
N GLN A 100 -13.77 -17.17 2.09
CA GLN A 100 -14.48 -15.90 1.86
C GLN A 100 -13.46 -14.77 1.73
N ALA A 101 -13.52 -14.05 0.62
CA ALA A 101 -12.71 -12.87 0.39
C ALA A 101 -13.54 -11.79 -0.30
N THR A 102 -13.64 -10.64 0.34
CA THR A 102 -14.24 -9.40 -0.18
C THR A 102 -13.17 -8.40 -0.59
N PHE A 103 -12.00 -8.46 0.07
CA PHE A 103 -10.88 -7.55 -0.14
C PHE A 103 -9.62 -8.28 -0.61
N PRO A 104 -8.69 -7.60 -1.31
CA PRO A 104 -7.51 -8.25 -1.85
C PRO A 104 -6.59 -8.80 -0.76
N GLU A 105 -6.55 -8.17 0.42
CA GLU A 105 -5.77 -8.65 1.57
C GLU A 105 -6.20 -10.06 1.98
N GLN A 106 -7.51 -10.32 1.93
CA GLN A 106 -8.08 -11.61 2.29
C GLN A 106 -7.74 -12.68 1.25
N VAL A 107 -7.71 -12.31 -0.03
CA VAL A 107 -7.21 -13.20 -1.10
C VAL A 107 -5.74 -13.54 -0.84
N VAL A 108 -4.90 -12.55 -0.51
CA VAL A 108 -3.48 -12.78 -0.20
C VAL A 108 -3.31 -13.67 1.03
N ASP A 109 -4.11 -13.47 2.08
CA ASP A 109 -4.11 -14.30 3.29
C ASP A 109 -4.47 -15.75 2.98
N HIS A 110 -5.57 -15.98 2.25
CA HIS A 110 -5.98 -17.33 1.86
C HIS A 110 -4.95 -18.00 0.94
N MET A 111 -4.39 -17.25 -0.01
CA MET A 111 -3.31 -17.75 -0.87
C MET A 111 -2.10 -18.18 -0.05
N LEU A 112 -1.68 -17.37 0.92
CA LEU A 112 -0.54 -17.68 1.77
C LEU A 112 -0.77 -18.97 2.56
N ASP A 113 -1.95 -19.14 3.14
CA ASP A 113 -2.30 -20.34 3.91
C ASP A 113 -2.45 -21.58 3.02
N CYS A 114 -3.11 -21.46 1.87
CA CYS A 114 -3.28 -22.57 0.94
C CYS A 114 -1.95 -23.00 0.32
N VAL A 115 -1.07 -22.08 -0.07
CA VAL A 115 0.26 -22.41 -0.62
C VAL A 115 1.16 -23.00 0.47
N ARG A 116 1.02 -22.56 1.73
CA ARG A 116 1.72 -23.16 2.87
C ARG A 116 1.26 -24.60 3.10
N SER A 117 -0.05 -24.86 3.05
CA SER A 117 -0.63 -26.18 3.30
C SER A 117 -0.75 -27.06 2.05
N GLU A 118 -0.30 -26.57 0.89
CA GLU A 118 -0.37 -27.24 -0.42
C GLU A 118 -1.82 -27.56 -0.87
N GLU A 119 -2.77 -26.73 -0.44
CA GLU A 119 -4.20 -26.85 -0.76
C GLU A 119 -4.54 -26.19 -2.11
N TYR A 120 -3.80 -26.55 -3.16
CA TYR A 120 -3.92 -25.90 -4.48
C TYR A 120 -5.30 -26.09 -5.13
N GLU A 121 -5.98 -27.20 -4.82
CA GLU A 121 -7.36 -27.41 -5.29
C GLU A 121 -8.33 -26.39 -4.71
N LEU A 122 -8.11 -25.95 -3.46
CA LEU A 122 -8.94 -24.96 -2.81
C LEU A 122 -8.78 -23.59 -3.49
N ILE A 123 -7.54 -23.23 -3.82
CA ILE A 123 -7.24 -22.04 -4.62
C ILE A 123 -7.93 -22.14 -5.99
N TRP A 124 -7.75 -23.26 -6.68
CA TRP A 124 -8.29 -23.51 -8.02
C TRP A 124 -9.82 -23.47 -8.09
N ASN A 125 -10.49 -23.96 -7.05
CA ASN A 125 -11.93 -24.08 -7.02
C ASN A 125 -12.64 -22.84 -6.46
N GLN A 126 -12.01 -22.11 -5.53
CA GLN A 126 -12.70 -21.05 -4.80
C GLN A 126 -12.07 -19.66 -4.95
N LEU A 127 -10.76 -19.55 -5.13
CA LEU A 127 -10.08 -18.25 -5.20
C LEU A 127 -9.83 -17.78 -6.63
N LEU A 128 -9.54 -18.67 -7.57
CA LEU A 128 -9.32 -18.26 -8.96
C LEU A 128 -10.58 -17.65 -9.59
N SER A 129 -10.39 -16.61 -10.39
CA SER A 129 -11.47 -16.07 -11.21
C SER A 129 -11.83 -17.02 -12.36
N ALA A 130 -13.05 -16.88 -12.88
CA ALA A 130 -13.54 -17.78 -13.92
C ALA A 130 -12.70 -17.67 -15.20
N ASP A 131 -12.32 -16.45 -15.59
CA ASP A 131 -11.51 -16.18 -16.77
C ASP A 131 -10.08 -16.70 -16.58
N ALA A 132 -9.45 -16.46 -15.42
CA ALA A 132 -8.13 -17.02 -15.12
C ALA A 132 -8.14 -18.55 -15.15
N LYS A 133 -9.20 -19.17 -14.63
CA LYS A 133 -9.38 -20.62 -14.66
C LYS A 133 -9.52 -21.13 -16.10
N LYS A 134 -10.30 -20.45 -16.94
CA LYS A 134 -10.46 -20.79 -18.36
C LYS A 134 -9.13 -20.71 -19.11
N ASP A 135 -8.37 -19.64 -18.94
CA ASP A 135 -7.06 -19.45 -19.56
C ASP A 135 -6.05 -20.54 -19.13
N LEU A 136 -6.12 -20.99 -17.88
CA LEU A 136 -5.27 -22.05 -17.37
C LEU A 136 -5.71 -23.44 -17.85
N GLN A 137 -7.00 -23.67 -18.09
CA GLN A 137 -7.49 -24.95 -18.64
C GLN A 137 -6.82 -25.28 -19.97
N ASP A 138 -6.72 -24.30 -20.87
CA ASP A 138 -6.06 -24.46 -22.17
C ASP A 138 -4.55 -24.76 -22.06
N ARG A 139 -3.94 -24.44 -20.90
CA ARG A 139 -2.51 -24.65 -20.61
C ARG A 139 -2.22 -25.94 -19.83
N GLY A 140 -3.23 -26.79 -19.61
CA GLY A 140 -3.12 -28.04 -18.85
C GLY A 140 -3.85 -28.01 -17.50
N GLY A 141 -4.67 -27.00 -17.26
CA GLY A 141 -5.61 -26.90 -16.16
C GLY A 141 -4.97 -26.98 -14.78
N ILE A 142 -5.62 -27.71 -13.88
CA ILE A 142 -5.18 -27.82 -12.49
C ILE A 142 -3.77 -28.44 -12.37
N LYS A 143 -3.36 -29.32 -13.29
CA LYS A 143 -2.01 -29.92 -13.27
C LYS A 143 -0.94 -28.88 -13.56
N TYR A 144 -1.17 -28.02 -14.55
CA TYR A 144 -0.29 -26.89 -14.84
C TYR A 144 -0.22 -25.93 -13.65
N PHE A 145 -1.38 -25.59 -13.08
CA PHE A 145 -1.49 -24.74 -11.91
C PHE A 145 -0.73 -25.29 -10.69
N GLN A 146 -0.95 -26.56 -10.33
CA GLN A 146 -0.24 -27.23 -9.25
C GLN A 146 1.27 -27.23 -9.51
N THR A 147 1.69 -27.55 -10.73
CA THR A 147 3.11 -27.57 -11.12
C THR A 147 3.74 -26.19 -10.96
N PHE A 148 3.04 -25.12 -11.32
CA PHE A 148 3.50 -23.75 -11.10
C PHE A 148 3.72 -23.47 -9.60
N PHE A 149 2.75 -23.77 -8.75
CA PHE A 149 2.89 -23.47 -7.32
C PHE A 149 3.91 -24.36 -6.62
N THR A 150 4.02 -25.65 -6.97
CA THR A 150 5.04 -26.55 -6.39
C THR A 150 6.45 -26.12 -6.80
N THR A 151 6.66 -25.77 -8.08
CA THR A 151 7.96 -25.32 -8.58
C THR A 151 8.41 -24.00 -7.98
N ASN A 152 7.46 -23.09 -7.74
CA ASN A 152 7.74 -21.71 -7.33
C ASN A 152 7.33 -21.42 -5.87
N ARG A 153 7.11 -22.47 -5.06
CA ARG A 153 6.47 -22.33 -3.74
C ARG A 153 7.18 -21.34 -2.84
N LYS A 154 8.52 -21.40 -2.79
CA LYS A 154 9.34 -20.54 -1.92
C LYS A 154 9.22 -19.07 -2.32
N GLU A 155 9.30 -18.78 -3.61
CA GLU A 155 9.25 -17.43 -4.17
C GLU A 155 7.84 -16.84 -4.08
N VAL A 156 6.81 -17.66 -4.33
CA VAL A 156 5.41 -17.28 -4.14
C VAL A 156 5.14 -16.97 -2.66
N MET A 157 5.55 -17.85 -1.73
CA MET A 157 5.38 -17.62 -0.29
C MET A 157 6.09 -16.34 0.18
N ALA A 158 7.30 -16.08 -0.29
CA ALA A 158 8.02 -14.85 0.02
C ALA A 158 7.25 -13.62 -0.47
N THR A 159 6.75 -13.66 -1.72
CA THR A 159 5.97 -12.57 -2.31
C THR A 159 4.66 -12.33 -1.55
N LEU A 160 3.89 -13.37 -1.26
CA LEU A 160 2.62 -13.27 -0.53
C LEU A 160 2.82 -12.73 0.89
N THR A 161 3.88 -13.17 1.58
CA THR A 161 4.23 -12.65 2.92
C THR A 161 4.58 -11.17 2.84
N CYS A 162 5.38 -10.78 1.84
CA CYS A 162 5.75 -9.39 1.61
C CYS A 162 4.51 -8.52 1.30
N MET A 163 3.63 -8.99 0.41
CA MET A 163 2.39 -8.30 0.06
C MET A 163 1.48 -8.14 1.28
N LYS A 164 1.27 -9.20 2.07
CA LYS A 164 0.47 -9.17 3.29
C LYS A 164 0.94 -8.09 4.27
N ILE A 165 2.25 -8.01 4.50
CA ILE A 165 2.83 -7.00 5.39
C ILE A 165 2.67 -5.60 4.81
N ASN A 166 2.91 -5.44 3.50
CA ASN A 166 3.12 -4.13 2.90
C ASN A 166 1.88 -3.50 2.24
N MET A 167 0.78 -4.24 2.06
CA MET A 167 -0.49 -3.71 1.54
C MET A 167 -1.03 -2.56 2.39
N LYS A 168 -0.82 -2.62 3.72
CA LYS A 168 -1.24 -1.56 4.65
C LYS A 168 -0.16 -0.51 4.93
N ASN A 169 1.09 -0.82 4.60
CA ASN A 169 2.27 -0.01 4.97
C ASN A 169 2.83 0.83 3.81
N GLY A 170 2.18 0.82 2.63
CA GLY A 170 2.48 1.72 1.52
C GLY A 170 3.55 1.26 0.53
N HIS A 171 4.19 0.10 0.75
CA HIS A 171 5.14 -0.48 -0.22
C HIS A 171 4.49 -1.40 -1.26
N VAL A 172 3.16 -1.53 -1.22
CA VAL A 172 2.35 -2.12 -2.27
C VAL A 172 1.48 -1.02 -2.86
N ILE A 173 1.60 -0.82 -4.16
CA ILE A 173 0.79 0.12 -4.91
C ILE A 173 -0.44 -0.65 -5.40
N LEU A 174 -1.61 -0.28 -4.90
CA LEU A 174 -2.90 -0.75 -5.40
C LEU A 174 -3.36 0.17 -6.54
N ARG A 175 -3.65 -0.40 -7.70
CA ARG A 175 -4.20 0.32 -8.85
C ARG A 175 -5.49 -0.33 -9.30
N LYS A 176 -6.54 0.47 -9.47
CA LYS A 176 -7.78 0.05 -10.10
C LYS A 176 -7.61 0.19 -11.62
N SER A 177 -7.73 -0.91 -12.36
CA SER A 177 -7.63 -0.89 -13.83
C SER A 177 -8.97 -0.52 -14.46
N ASP A 178 -10.05 -1.04 -13.89
CA ASP A 178 -11.44 -0.74 -14.24
C ASP A 178 -12.33 -1.02 -13.02
N ASP A 179 -13.65 -1.05 -13.17
CA ASP A 179 -14.56 -1.20 -12.04
C ASP A 179 -14.45 -2.51 -11.26
N THR A 180 -13.96 -3.58 -11.90
CA THR A 180 -13.84 -4.90 -11.29
C THR A 180 -12.39 -5.33 -11.07
N HIS A 181 -11.43 -4.77 -11.79
CA HIS A 181 -10.04 -5.21 -11.74
C HIS A 181 -9.16 -4.33 -10.85
N LEU A 182 -8.40 -4.99 -9.98
CA LEU A 182 -7.41 -4.38 -9.11
C LEU A 182 -6.06 -5.06 -9.28
N THR A 183 -4.99 -4.28 -9.33
CA THR A 183 -3.62 -4.76 -9.37
C THR A 183 -2.90 -4.30 -8.09
N ALA A 184 -2.33 -5.25 -7.35
CA ALA A 184 -1.36 -4.98 -6.29
C ALA A 184 0.05 -5.19 -6.84
N GLN A 185 0.91 -4.16 -6.73
CA GLN A 185 2.28 -4.22 -7.20
C GLN A 185 3.26 -3.78 -6.12
N LEU A 186 4.33 -4.55 -5.92
CA LEU A 186 5.46 -4.12 -5.10
C LEU A 186 6.11 -2.86 -5.68
N ASP A 187 6.41 -1.89 -4.83
CA ASP A 187 7.07 -0.66 -5.24
C ASP A 187 8.50 -0.90 -5.78
N SER A 188 9.15 0.16 -6.24
CA SER A 188 10.50 0.06 -6.79
C SER A 188 11.57 -0.41 -5.80
N THR A 189 11.34 -0.25 -4.49
CA THR A 189 12.28 -0.62 -3.43
C THR A 189 12.24 -2.13 -3.16
N LEU A 190 11.05 -2.73 -3.21
CA LEU A 190 10.87 -4.17 -2.95
C LEU A 190 10.97 -5.02 -4.21
N ARG A 191 10.45 -4.55 -5.35
CA ARG A 191 10.29 -5.38 -6.57
C ARG A 191 11.58 -6.03 -7.09
N ARG A 192 12.75 -5.48 -6.78
CA ARG A 192 14.04 -6.03 -7.23
C ARG A 192 14.44 -7.32 -6.51
N ASN A 193 13.85 -7.59 -5.35
CA ASN A 193 14.21 -8.71 -4.48
C ASN A 193 13.25 -9.90 -4.59
N TYR A 194 12.17 -9.78 -5.37
CA TYR A 194 11.15 -10.80 -5.50
C TYR A 194 10.97 -11.20 -6.96
N ARG A 195 10.83 -12.50 -7.19
CA ARG A 195 10.57 -13.05 -8.53
C ARG A 195 9.19 -12.66 -9.04
N PHE A 196 8.19 -12.72 -8.15
CA PHE A 196 6.84 -12.25 -8.42
C PHE A 196 6.66 -10.90 -7.72
N THR A 197 6.03 -9.97 -8.41
CA THR A 197 5.93 -8.58 -7.94
C THR A 197 4.55 -7.99 -8.12
N VAL A 198 3.67 -8.67 -8.84
CA VAL A 198 2.32 -8.23 -9.13
C VAL A 198 1.32 -9.34 -8.84
N ILE A 199 0.21 -8.98 -8.20
CA ILE A 199 -0.97 -9.81 -8.04
C ILE A 199 -2.15 -9.06 -8.62
N ASP A 200 -2.85 -9.70 -9.55
CA ASP A 200 -4.04 -9.16 -10.17
C ASP A 200 -5.28 -9.83 -9.56
N PHE A 201 -6.31 -9.03 -9.29
CA PHE A 201 -7.57 -9.41 -8.66
C PHE A 201 -8.76 -8.96 -9.49
N GLU A 202 -9.86 -9.67 -9.31
CA GLU A 202 -11.15 -9.38 -9.92
C GLU A 202 -12.24 -9.38 -8.86
N SER A 203 -13.02 -8.31 -8.79
CA SER A 203 -14.22 -8.20 -7.96
C SER A 203 -15.39 -8.86 -8.68
N THR A 204 -15.94 -9.91 -8.09
CA THR A 204 -17.10 -10.65 -8.61
C THR A 204 -18.29 -10.51 -7.65
N PRO A 205 -19.53 -10.85 -8.06
CA PRO A 205 -20.67 -10.89 -7.14
C PRO A 205 -20.49 -11.82 -5.93
N THR A 206 -19.58 -12.79 -6.03
CA THR A 206 -19.27 -13.77 -4.95
C THR A 206 -18.08 -13.35 -4.08
N GLY A 207 -17.54 -12.15 -4.29
CA GLY A 207 -16.34 -11.66 -3.62
C GLY A 207 -15.16 -11.48 -4.59
N MET A 208 -14.01 -11.15 -4.01
CA MET A 208 -12.77 -10.92 -4.73
C MET A 208 -12.06 -12.23 -5.07
N LYS A 209 -11.59 -12.31 -6.32
CA LYS A 209 -10.93 -13.48 -6.88
C LYS A 209 -9.51 -13.14 -7.34
N LEU A 210 -8.66 -14.15 -7.33
CA LEU A 210 -7.32 -14.12 -7.89
C LEU A 210 -7.38 -14.28 -9.42
N VAL A 211 -6.75 -13.36 -10.13
CA VAL A 211 -6.56 -13.46 -11.59
C VAL A 211 -5.18 -14.02 -11.91
N SER A 212 -4.12 -13.41 -11.36
CA SER A 212 -2.75 -13.83 -11.65
C SER A 212 -1.74 -13.46 -10.56
N ILE A 213 -0.60 -14.16 -10.55
CA ILE A 213 0.61 -13.79 -9.82
C ILE A 213 1.77 -13.81 -10.82
N ARG A 214 2.50 -12.70 -10.93
CA ARG A 214 3.55 -12.52 -11.93
C ARG A 214 4.72 -11.69 -11.41
#